data_AF-A0AAV2SK20-F1
#
_entry.id   AF-A0AAV2SK20-F1
#
_cell.length_a   1.000
_cell.length_b   1.000
_cell.length_c   1.000
_cell.angle_alpha   90.00
_cell.angle_beta   90.00
_cell.angle_gamma   90.00
#
_symmetry.space_group_name_H-M   'P 1'
#
loop_
_entity.id
_entity.type
_entity.pdbx_description
1 polymer ?
#
loop_
_entity_poly.entity_id
_entity_poly.type
_entity_poly.pdbx_seq_one_letter_code
_entity_poly.pdbx_strand_id
1 'polypeptide(L)'
;SALNDEKDQLSRFRNILIFFTGEITRLSITNKKLKNVFENLAGRLVFIGWLCTYDQICCDTQYGHIENKENNDIPNDSKILSINPVQLERKAMPVDISQRVTTNHQKGLADADFESSEDKFITESVIEPINETEFKEVLDNTEHITEDRNSGREDFLLALLTESKMDEHMRMAVTEKLSAKDTWVITNGMNFPALNGILKSAHPKQMSIVIDSDPLSYPDFKSTILMITEKKIEFELFLNSQYSDQVKGTSDAWVNKDSRMGHFIGRLEEVGLSNLPSGLKSLHIAIDVSILQCLCKKLSALTNLDILGLQISLSPTVKTSTLPKLCYSGTNLSVSLVAPISDNYIPQVTDILAQLCPQERKGEFTSICLRETEITSTGMHSLLENLNDKQLSVSDSIRIWTAEDMSFQQKCDINRKAKHFDFGRVYIYDILSTIATMPKQIMKQETSQDTTENL
;
A
#
# COMPACT_ATOMS: atom_id res chain seq x y z
N SER A 1 -28.67 14.13 10.53
CA SER A 1 -28.08 15.43 10.12
C SER A 1 -26.57 15.51 10.32
N ALA A 2 -25.95 14.65 11.14
CA ALA A 2 -24.49 14.50 11.27
C ALA A 2 -23.95 13.24 10.54
N LEU A 3 -24.35 13.07 9.27
CA LEU A 3 -23.90 11.97 8.39
C LEU A 3 -23.32 12.47 7.06
N ASN A 4 -23.06 13.79 6.93
CA ASN A 4 -22.58 14.40 5.68
C ASN A 4 -21.07 14.71 5.66
N ASP A 5 -20.31 14.37 6.72
CA ASP A 5 -18.88 14.70 6.87
C ASP A 5 -17.97 13.44 6.94
N GLU A 6 -18.32 12.35 6.23
CA GLU A 6 -17.61 11.07 6.36
C GLU A 6 -16.17 11.07 5.80
N LYS A 7 -15.87 11.83 4.74
CA LYS A 7 -14.54 11.82 4.11
C LYS A 7 -13.45 12.48 4.95
N ASP A 8 -13.79 13.54 5.65
CA ASP A 8 -12.84 14.28 6.47
C ASP A 8 -12.55 13.55 7.79
N GLN A 9 -13.52 12.78 8.29
CA GLN A 9 -13.35 11.92 9.46
C GLN A 9 -12.51 10.68 9.16
N LEU A 10 -12.62 10.08 7.96
CA LEU A 10 -11.81 8.93 7.54
C LEU A 10 -10.32 9.25 7.41
N SER A 11 -9.99 10.43 6.85
CA SER A 11 -8.60 10.91 6.77
C SER A 11 -8.00 11.18 8.15
N ARG A 12 -8.78 11.81 9.05
CA ARG A 12 -8.41 12.05 10.45
C ARG A 12 -8.23 10.73 11.21
N PHE A 13 -9.08 9.74 10.98
CA PHE A 13 -8.99 8.42 11.59
C PHE A 13 -7.72 7.68 11.12
N ARG A 14 -7.39 7.71 9.82
CA ARG A 14 -6.17 7.13 9.24
C ARG A 14 -4.88 7.67 9.87
N ASN A 15 -4.79 8.98 10.08
CA ASN A 15 -3.59 9.59 10.67
C ASN A 15 -3.44 9.31 12.16
N ILE A 16 -4.55 9.21 12.90
CA ILE A 16 -4.56 8.73 14.29
C ILE A 16 -4.09 7.27 14.36
N LEU A 17 -4.50 6.44 13.40
CA LEU A 17 -4.14 5.03 13.34
C LEU A 17 -2.65 4.76 13.13
N ILE A 18 -2.05 5.38 12.10
CA ILE A 18 -0.64 5.19 11.73
C ILE A 18 0.27 5.63 12.89
N PHE A 19 -0.11 6.73 13.56
CA PHE A 19 0.59 7.25 14.74
C PHE A 19 0.47 6.30 15.95
N PHE A 20 -0.74 5.81 16.26
CA PHE A 20 -0.93 4.87 17.38
C PHE A 20 -0.18 3.54 17.18
N THR A 21 -0.15 3.01 15.95
CA THR A 21 0.56 1.74 15.67
C THR A 21 2.07 1.88 15.77
N GLY A 22 2.64 3.03 15.41
CA GLY A 22 4.08 3.32 15.51
C GLY A 22 4.56 3.65 16.94
N GLU A 23 3.73 4.30 17.75
CA GLU A 23 4.08 4.64 19.14
C GLU A 23 3.82 3.48 20.12
N ILE A 24 2.79 2.65 19.90
CA ILE A 24 2.58 1.43 20.70
C ILE A 24 3.72 0.44 20.54
N THR A 25 4.31 0.32 19.33
CA THR A 25 5.49 -0.52 19.09
C THR A 25 6.76 0.02 19.75
N ARG A 26 6.79 1.31 20.11
CA ARG A 26 7.93 1.97 20.79
C ARG A 26 7.77 2.07 22.31
N LEU A 27 6.55 2.00 22.84
CA LEU A 27 6.30 2.03 24.27
C LEU A 27 6.69 0.68 24.91
N SER A 28 7.71 0.70 25.77
CA SER A 28 7.98 -0.39 26.72
C SER A 28 6.90 -0.39 27.81
N ILE A 29 5.70 -0.88 27.46
CA ILE A 29 4.60 -1.00 28.40
C ILE A 29 4.89 -2.19 29.33
N THR A 30 5.41 -1.88 30.52
CA THR A 30 5.67 -2.86 31.59
C THR A 30 4.39 -3.43 32.19
N ASN A 31 3.26 -2.72 32.06
CA ASN A 31 1.96 -3.20 32.51
C ASN A 31 1.29 -4.12 31.48
N LYS A 32 1.30 -5.41 31.79
CA LYS A 32 0.85 -6.51 30.93
C LYS A 32 -0.62 -6.41 30.48
N LYS A 33 -1.51 -5.83 31.31
CA LYS A 33 -2.92 -5.63 30.93
C LYS A 33 -3.10 -4.50 29.92
N LEU A 34 -2.35 -3.41 30.08
CA LEU A 34 -2.35 -2.30 29.13
C LEU A 34 -1.71 -2.72 27.80
N LYS A 35 -0.61 -3.48 27.83
CA LYS A 35 0.04 -4.00 26.62
C LYS A 35 -0.92 -4.84 25.76
N ASN A 36 -1.63 -5.80 26.37
CA ASN A 36 -2.63 -6.62 25.67
C ASN A 36 -3.80 -5.81 25.09
N VAL A 37 -4.24 -4.75 25.79
CA VAL A 37 -5.28 -3.85 25.29
C VAL A 37 -4.77 -3.06 24.08
N PHE A 38 -3.53 -2.56 24.14
CA PHE A 38 -2.93 -1.78 23.07
C PHE A 38 -2.57 -2.63 21.83
N GLU A 39 -2.10 -3.86 22.01
CA GLU A 39 -1.82 -4.79 20.90
C GLU A 39 -3.11 -5.23 20.19
N ASN A 40 -4.18 -5.52 20.94
CA ASN A 40 -5.51 -5.79 20.37
C ASN A 40 -6.09 -4.58 19.65
N LEU A 41 -5.91 -3.37 20.20
CA LEU A 41 -6.34 -2.14 19.56
C LEU A 41 -5.54 -1.87 18.28
N ALA A 42 -4.21 -2.05 18.31
CA ALA A 42 -3.33 -1.88 17.16
C ALA A 42 -3.68 -2.86 16.03
N GLY A 43 -3.92 -4.14 16.32
CA GLY A 43 -4.33 -5.12 15.31
C GLY A 43 -5.68 -4.78 14.66
N ARG A 44 -6.67 -4.36 15.45
CA ARG A 44 -7.98 -3.92 14.94
C ARG A 44 -7.90 -2.61 14.15
N LEU A 45 -7.00 -1.73 14.55
CA LEU A 45 -6.75 -0.48 13.85
C LEU A 45 -6.06 -0.75 12.51
N VAL A 46 -4.95 -1.49 12.46
CA VAL A 46 -4.30 -1.89 11.19
C VAL A 46 -5.32 -2.49 10.21
N PHE A 47 -6.23 -3.33 10.69
CA PHE A 47 -7.32 -3.89 9.89
C PHE A 47 -8.30 -2.83 9.33
N ILE A 48 -8.70 -1.82 10.12
CA ILE A 48 -9.56 -0.72 9.66
C ILE A 48 -8.82 0.22 8.70
N GLY A 49 -7.55 0.52 8.95
CA GLY A 49 -6.70 1.31 8.04
C GLY A 49 -6.50 0.60 6.70
N TRP A 50 -6.38 -0.72 6.72
CA TRP A 50 -6.28 -1.56 5.54
C TRP A 50 -7.60 -1.60 4.76
N LEU A 51 -8.75 -1.74 5.42
CA LEU A 51 -10.09 -1.64 4.80
C LEU A 51 -10.32 -0.28 4.10
N CYS A 52 -9.88 0.82 4.69
CA CYS A 52 -10.01 2.16 4.09
C CYS A 52 -9.11 2.38 2.88
N THR A 53 -7.94 1.73 2.85
CA THR A 53 -7.00 1.79 1.72
C THR A 53 -7.46 0.88 0.58
N TYR A 54 -8.08 -0.26 0.92
CA TYR A 54 -8.64 -1.21 -0.03
C TYR A 54 -9.93 -0.70 -0.70
N ASP A 55 -10.78 0.03 0.02
CA ASP A 55 -11.97 0.67 -0.60
C ASP A 55 -11.59 1.75 -1.63
N GLN A 56 -10.41 2.35 -1.52
CA GLN A 56 -9.91 3.30 -2.52
C GLN A 56 -9.34 2.59 -3.76
N ILE A 57 -8.77 1.39 -3.61
CA ILE A 57 -8.32 0.53 -4.73
C ILE A 57 -9.53 -0.14 -5.42
N CYS A 58 -10.59 -0.48 -4.67
CA CYS A 58 -11.83 -1.05 -5.21
C CYS A 58 -12.78 0.00 -5.83
N CYS A 59 -12.83 1.23 -5.30
CA CYS A 59 -13.61 2.31 -5.92
C CYS A 59 -13.04 2.73 -7.29
N ASP A 60 -11.73 2.58 -7.51
CA ASP A 60 -11.08 2.85 -8.79
C ASP A 60 -11.27 1.70 -9.81
N THR A 61 -11.75 0.52 -9.39
CA THR A 61 -11.98 -0.65 -10.27
C THR A 61 -13.45 -1.00 -10.51
N GLN A 62 -14.41 -0.51 -9.70
CA GLN A 62 -15.84 -0.88 -9.82
C GLN A 62 -16.78 0.16 -10.45
N TYR A 63 -16.32 1.35 -10.85
CA TYR A 63 -17.18 2.36 -11.52
C TYR A 63 -17.06 2.40 -13.06
N GLY A 64 -16.45 1.37 -13.66
CA GLY A 64 -16.64 1.09 -15.09
C GLY A 64 -18.00 0.44 -15.33
N HIS A 65 -18.87 1.13 -16.10
CA HIS A 65 -20.21 0.74 -16.56
C HIS A 65 -21.40 0.97 -15.62
N ILE A 66 -21.96 2.18 -15.66
CA ILE A 66 -23.40 2.38 -15.94
C ILE A 66 -23.53 3.59 -16.90
N GLU A 67 -23.56 3.33 -18.21
CA GLU A 67 -24.06 4.30 -19.19
C GLU A 67 -25.59 4.26 -19.14
N ASN A 68 -26.23 5.30 -18.60
CA ASN A 68 -27.64 5.56 -18.86
C ASN A 68 -27.78 6.16 -20.26
N LYS A 69 -28.14 5.34 -21.25
CA LYS A 69 -28.78 5.82 -22.47
C LYS A 69 -30.25 6.09 -22.18
N GLU A 70 -30.62 7.36 -22.21
CA GLU A 70 -32.01 7.77 -22.40
C GLU A 70 -32.50 7.27 -23.76
N ASN A 71 -33.56 6.46 -23.76
CA ASN A 71 -34.65 6.54 -24.74
C ASN A 71 -35.84 5.66 -24.30
N ASN A 72 -36.95 6.34 -24.02
CA ASN A 72 -38.37 5.94 -24.08
C ASN A 72 -38.73 4.44 -24.19
N ASP A 73 -39.35 3.89 -23.14
CA ASP A 73 -40.76 3.47 -23.13
C ASP A 73 -41.07 2.69 -21.83
N ILE A 74 -42.04 3.19 -21.06
CA ILE A 74 -42.62 2.50 -19.89
C ILE A 74 -43.80 1.63 -20.40
N PRO A 75 -43.93 0.38 -19.93
CA PRO A 75 -45.13 0.08 -19.15
C PRO A 75 -44.86 -0.71 -17.87
N ASN A 76 -45.43 -0.16 -16.79
CA ASN A 76 -45.95 -0.78 -15.57
C ASN A 76 -45.73 -2.29 -15.37
N ASP A 77 -44.95 -2.63 -14.34
CA ASP A 77 -45.37 -3.54 -13.27
C ASP A 77 -44.42 -3.43 -12.07
N SER A 78 -44.78 -2.58 -11.11
CA SER A 78 -44.05 -2.36 -9.87
C SER A 78 -44.57 -3.28 -8.76
N LYS A 79 -43.85 -4.37 -8.48
CA LYS A 79 -43.90 -5.07 -7.18
C LYS A 79 -42.69 -4.65 -6.35
N ILE A 80 -42.92 -3.67 -5.49
CA ILE A 80 -42.01 -3.29 -4.40
C ILE A 80 -42.08 -4.41 -3.36
N LEU A 81 -41.03 -5.24 -3.28
CA LEU A 81 -40.77 -6.10 -2.12
C LEU A 81 -39.92 -5.31 -1.13
N SER A 82 -40.59 -4.81 -0.10
CA SER A 82 -39.99 -4.22 1.09
C SER A 82 -39.12 -5.26 1.81
N ILE A 83 -37.80 -5.04 1.86
CA ILE A 83 -36.91 -5.81 2.72
C ILE A 83 -36.94 -5.19 4.12
N ASN A 84 -37.47 -5.96 5.07
CA ASN A 84 -37.38 -5.69 6.50
C ASN A 84 -35.91 -5.75 6.97
N PRO A 85 -35.43 -4.80 7.77
CA PRO A 85 -34.14 -4.97 8.44
C PRO A 85 -34.29 -6.04 9.53
N VAL A 86 -33.68 -7.20 9.31
CA VAL A 86 -33.50 -8.23 10.33
C VAL A 86 -32.64 -7.66 11.43
N GLN A 87 -33.19 -7.64 12.65
CA GLN A 87 -32.46 -7.38 13.88
C GLN A 87 -31.39 -8.46 14.07
N LEU A 88 -30.12 -8.09 13.95
CA LEU A 88 -28.99 -8.93 14.36
C LEU A 88 -28.85 -8.86 15.88
N GLU A 89 -29.33 -9.92 16.54
CA GLU A 89 -29.01 -10.21 17.93
C GLU A 89 -27.49 -10.34 18.09
N ARG A 90 -26.91 -9.49 18.94
CA ARG A 90 -25.52 -9.62 19.39
C ARG A 90 -25.39 -10.89 20.24
N LYS A 91 -24.92 -11.99 19.64
CA LYS A 91 -24.25 -13.04 20.41
C LYS A 91 -22.77 -12.72 20.49
N ALA A 92 -22.34 -12.34 21.69
CA ALA A 92 -20.96 -12.11 22.04
C ALA A 92 -20.20 -13.44 22.09
N MET A 93 -19.06 -13.54 21.41
CA MET A 93 -17.92 -14.37 21.81
C MET A 93 -16.63 -13.83 21.17
N PRO A 94 -15.66 -13.38 21.96
CA PRO A 94 -14.26 -13.41 21.59
C PRO A 94 -13.58 -14.55 22.38
N VAL A 95 -12.94 -15.49 21.68
CA VAL A 95 -11.88 -16.30 22.30
C VAL A 95 -10.66 -15.38 22.38
N ASP A 96 -10.48 -14.79 23.55
CA ASP A 96 -9.42 -13.85 23.87
C ASP A 96 -8.16 -14.63 24.28
N ILE A 97 -7.22 -14.80 23.34
CA ILE A 97 -5.93 -15.48 23.54
C ILE A 97 -5.08 -14.75 24.61
N SER A 98 -5.42 -13.50 24.94
CA SER A 98 -4.75 -12.69 25.95
C SER A 98 -4.97 -13.18 27.40
N GLN A 99 -5.89 -14.14 27.64
CA GLN A 99 -6.15 -14.70 28.98
C GLN A 99 -5.12 -15.72 29.49
N ARG A 100 -4.14 -16.14 28.67
CA ARG A 100 -3.13 -17.15 29.06
C ARG A 100 -2.16 -16.72 30.15
N VAL A 101 -2.14 -15.44 30.49
CA VAL A 101 -1.21 -14.89 31.49
C VAL A 101 -1.73 -15.07 32.92
N THR A 102 -3.04 -15.20 33.11
CA THR A 102 -3.66 -15.10 34.45
C THR A 102 -3.99 -16.44 35.10
N THR A 103 -4.26 -17.50 34.34
CA THR A 103 -4.76 -18.77 34.90
C THR A 103 -3.69 -19.69 35.46
N ASN A 104 -2.44 -19.62 34.96
CA ASN A 104 -1.35 -20.45 35.49
C ASN A 104 -0.53 -19.77 36.61
N HIS A 105 -0.70 -18.47 36.86
CA HIS A 105 -0.13 -17.80 38.05
C HIS A 105 -1.01 -17.95 39.30
N GLN A 106 -2.29 -18.31 39.19
CA GLN A 106 -3.15 -18.54 40.36
C GLN A 106 -3.19 -19.99 40.85
N LYS A 107 -2.55 -20.94 40.16
CA LYS A 107 -2.49 -22.35 40.60
C LYS A 107 -1.18 -22.78 41.26
N GLY A 108 -0.20 -21.87 41.39
CA GLY A 108 1.10 -22.14 42.02
C GLY A 108 1.48 -21.21 43.17
N LEU A 109 0.59 -20.32 43.61
CA LEU A 109 0.86 -19.30 44.64
C LEU A 109 -0.05 -19.43 45.87
N ALA A 110 -0.51 -20.65 46.17
CA ALA A 110 -1.28 -20.92 47.38
C ALA A 110 -0.43 -21.38 48.56
N ASP A 111 0.83 -21.82 48.36
CA ASP A 111 1.69 -22.30 49.43
C ASP A 111 3.16 -21.88 49.17
N ALA A 112 3.52 -20.65 49.53
CA ALA A 112 4.92 -20.29 49.80
C ALA A 112 4.96 -19.00 50.62
N ASP A 113 5.41 -19.13 51.86
CA ASP A 113 5.70 -18.01 52.76
C ASP A 113 6.72 -17.06 52.12
N PHE A 114 6.40 -15.77 52.20
CA PHE A 114 7.20 -14.65 51.74
C PHE A 114 8.40 -14.48 52.68
N GLU A 115 9.61 -14.85 52.25
CA GLU A 115 10.85 -14.24 52.74
C GLU A 115 11.62 -13.60 51.59
N SER A 116 12.04 -12.38 51.87
CA SER A 116 12.70 -11.43 51.00
C SER A 116 14.06 -11.91 50.49
N SER A 117 14.29 -11.77 49.18
CA SER A 117 15.61 -11.40 48.68
C SER A 117 15.47 -10.63 47.37
N GLU A 118 16.03 -9.43 47.35
CA GLU A 118 16.27 -8.65 46.16
C GLU A 118 17.29 -9.39 45.30
N ASP A 119 16.86 -10.00 44.20
CA ASP A 119 17.76 -10.28 43.10
C ASP A 119 17.01 -10.36 41.76
N LYS A 120 17.69 -9.80 40.76
CA LYS A 120 17.39 -9.69 39.32
C LYS A 120 16.34 -10.65 38.75
N PHE A 121 15.27 -10.07 38.19
CA PHE A 121 14.45 -10.73 37.15
C PHE A 121 14.37 -9.86 35.90
N ILE A 122 15.28 -10.09 34.95
CA ILE A 122 14.93 -9.97 33.54
C ILE A 122 14.25 -11.29 33.21
N THR A 123 12.92 -11.34 33.29
CA THR A 123 12.15 -12.48 32.79
C THR A 123 12.09 -12.35 31.27
N GLU A 124 12.92 -13.11 30.56
CA GLU A 124 12.64 -13.46 29.18
C GLU A 124 11.24 -14.10 29.16
N SER A 125 10.29 -13.43 28.50
CA SER A 125 8.96 -14.00 28.31
C SER A 125 9.08 -15.18 27.36
N VAL A 126 9.16 -16.39 27.93
CA VAL A 126 9.07 -17.64 27.18
C VAL A 126 7.66 -17.74 26.62
N ILE A 127 7.48 -17.45 25.33
CA ILE A 127 6.26 -17.76 24.60
C ILE A 127 6.25 -19.28 24.43
N GLU A 128 5.33 -19.97 25.11
CA GLU A 128 5.14 -21.40 24.90
C GLU A 128 4.64 -21.66 23.47
N PRO A 129 5.21 -22.64 22.74
CA PRO A 129 4.73 -23.00 21.41
C PRO A 129 3.24 -23.39 21.45
N ILE A 130 2.49 -23.02 20.41
CA ILE A 130 1.11 -23.48 20.23
C ILE A 130 1.11 -25.01 20.16
N ASN A 131 0.25 -25.67 20.94
CA ASN A 131 0.12 -27.14 20.90
C ASN A 131 -0.80 -27.59 19.74
N GLU A 132 -0.70 -28.87 19.36
CA GLU A 132 -1.37 -29.42 18.18
C GLU A 132 -2.91 -29.29 18.22
N THR A 133 -3.51 -29.41 19.40
CA THR A 133 -4.98 -29.33 19.59
C THR A 133 -5.49 -27.91 19.38
N GLU A 134 -4.81 -26.92 19.97
CA GLU A 134 -5.14 -25.50 19.79
C GLU A 134 -4.91 -25.05 18.36
N PHE A 135 -3.88 -25.58 17.71
CA PHE A 135 -3.63 -25.30 16.32
C PHE A 135 -4.74 -25.80 15.41
N LYS A 136 -5.23 -27.04 15.61
CA LYS A 136 -6.37 -27.56 14.84
C LYS A 136 -7.61 -26.71 15.05
N GLU A 137 -7.90 -26.30 16.29
CA GLU A 137 -9.03 -25.42 16.59
C GLU A 137 -8.90 -24.04 15.91
N VAL A 138 -7.71 -23.43 15.91
CA VAL A 138 -7.46 -22.16 15.20
C VAL A 138 -7.57 -22.35 13.69
N LEU A 139 -7.00 -23.42 13.14
CA LEU A 139 -7.02 -23.73 11.72
C LEU A 139 -8.44 -23.99 11.21
N ASP A 140 -9.26 -24.72 11.95
CA ASP A 140 -10.65 -25.01 11.59
C ASP A 140 -11.51 -23.75 11.67
N ASN A 141 -11.24 -22.86 12.63
CA ASN A 141 -11.91 -21.57 12.73
C ASN A 141 -11.48 -20.54 11.67
N THR A 142 -10.32 -20.69 11.01
CA THR A 142 -9.92 -19.81 9.90
C THR A 142 -10.79 -19.94 8.65
N GLU A 143 -11.62 -20.99 8.54
CA GLU A 143 -12.62 -21.10 7.46
C GLU A 143 -13.75 -20.07 7.61
N HIS A 144 -14.02 -19.61 8.84
CA HIS A 144 -15.07 -18.63 9.12
C HIS A 144 -14.60 -17.16 9.05
N ILE A 145 -13.29 -16.93 8.85
CA ILE A 145 -12.71 -15.57 8.88
C ILE A 145 -12.87 -14.81 7.55
N THR A 146 -13.25 -15.43 6.43
CA THR A 146 -13.19 -14.74 5.12
C THR A 146 -14.26 -15.15 4.11
N GLU A 147 -15.43 -14.51 4.15
CA GLU A 147 -16.22 -14.23 2.93
C GLU A 147 -15.84 -12.86 2.33
N ASP A 148 -15.24 -11.96 3.11
CA ASP A 148 -14.75 -10.66 2.64
C ASP A 148 -13.21 -10.63 2.52
N ARG A 149 -12.72 -10.64 1.27
CA ARG A 149 -11.41 -10.11 0.79
C ARG A 149 -10.13 -10.86 1.26
N ASN A 150 -9.58 -11.64 0.32
CA ASN A 150 -8.39 -12.52 0.37
C ASN A 150 -7.01 -11.79 0.52
N SER A 151 -6.63 -11.26 1.67
CA SER A 151 -5.28 -10.63 1.79
C SER A 151 -4.53 -10.80 3.11
N GLY A 152 -5.11 -11.44 4.13
CA GLY A 152 -4.43 -11.63 5.43
C GLY A 152 -4.36 -13.08 5.90
N ARG A 153 -5.06 -14.00 5.22
CA ARG A 153 -5.16 -15.40 5.65
C ARG A 153 -3.85 -16.13 5.44
N GLU A 154 -3.22 -15.95 4.29
CA GLU A 154 -1.94 -16.57 3.95
C GLU A 154 -0.85 -16.11 4.93
N ASP A 155 -0.73 -14.80 5.19
CA ASP A 155 0.19 -14.25 6.19
C ASP A 155 -0.08 -14.77 7.60
N PHE A 156 -1.36 -14.90 7.99
CA PHE A 156 -1.73 -15.47 9.29
C PHE A 156 -1.30 -16.93 9.43
N LEU A 157 -1.58 -17.75 8.40
CA LEU A 157 -1.18 -19.17 8.40
C LEU A 157 0.34 -19.34 8.43
N LEU A 158 1.08 -18.49 7.72
CA LEU A 158 2.54 -18.50 7.76
C LEU A 158 3.10 -18.01 9.10
N ALA A 159 2.44 -17.04 9.74
CA ALA A 159 2.79 -16.58 11.08
C ALA A 159 2.61 -17.70 12.12
N LEU A 160 1.48 -18.41 12.09
CA LEU A 160 1.26 -19.59 12.93
C LEU A 160 2.34 -20.65 12.73
N LEU A 161 2.73 -20.90 11.48
CA LEU A 161 3.80 -21.83 11.18
C LEU A 161 5.15 -21.35 11.73
N THR A 162 5.42 -20.05 11.68
CA THR A 162 6.63 -19.45 12.26
C THR A 162 6.64 -19.59 13.79
N GLU A 163 5.52 -19.28 14.45
CA GLU A 163 5.34 -19.42 15.90
C GLU A 163 5.47 -20.88 16.38
N SER A 164 5.05 -21.84 15.55
CA SER A 164 5.26 -23.27 15.80
C SER A 164 6.71 -23.73 15.71
N LYS A 165 7.64 -22.84 15.32
CA LYS A 165 9.02 -23.19 14.96
C LYS A 165 9.09 -24.20 13.81
N MET A 166 8.18 -24.05 12.82
CA MET A 166 8.11 -24.90 11.63
C MET A 166 7.86 -26.38 11.96
N ASP A 167 7.00 -26.66 12.94
CA ASP A 167 6.59 -28.03 13.26
C ASP A 167 6.07 -28.75 12.01
N GLU A 168 6.44 -30.03 11.83
CA GLU A 168 6.16 -30.77 10.61
C GLU A 168 4.66 -30.99 10.41
N HIS A 169 3.92 -31.33 11.48
CA HIS A 169 2.48 -31.56 11.40
C HIS A 169 1.76 -30.25 11.07
N MET A 170 2.17 -29.15 11.71
CA MET A 170 1.62 -27.82 11.42
C MET A 170 1.96 -27.39 9.99
N ARG A 171 3.19 -27.63 9.52
CA ARG A 171 3.58 -27.35 8.13
C ARG A 171 2.71 -28.10 7.15
N MET A 172 2.46 -29.39 7.37
CA MET A 172 1.60 -30.20 6.49
C MET A 172 0.18 -29.65 6.44
N ALA A 173 -0.40 -29.33 7.59
CA ALA A 173 -1.76 -28.78 7.67
C ALA A 173 -1.88 -27.39 6.99
N VAL A 174 -0.93 -26.49 7.21
CA VAL A 174 -0.89 -25.19 6.51
C VAL A 174 -0.72 -25.41 5.01
N THR A 175 0.18 -26.32 4.60
CA THR A 175 0.43 -26.65 3.20
C THR A 175 -0.86 -27.14 2.53
N GLU A 176 -1.62 -28.03 3.17
CA GLU A 176 -2.90 -28.54 2.65
C GLU A 176 -3.92 -27.41 2.47
N LYS A 177 -4.09 -26.54 3.48
CA LYS A 177 -5.00 -25.39 3.41
C LYS A 177 -4.60 -24.40 2.32
N LEU A 178 -3.31 -24.11 2.14
CA LEU A 178 -2.84 -23.21 1.09
C LEU A 178 -2.93 -23.82 -0.31
N SER A 179 -2.69 -25.14 -0.43
CA SER A 179 -2.78 -25.87 -1.71
C SER A 179 -4.20 -25.92 -2.28
N ALA A 180 -5.22 -25.68 -1.45
CA ALA A 180 -6.60 -25.56 -1.90
C ALA A 180 -6.86 -24.28 -2.73
N LYS A 181 -5.91 -23.32 -2.77
CA LYS A 181 -6.02 -22.07 -3.52
C LYS A 181 -5.00 -21.99 -4.65
N ASP A 182 -5.46 -21.51 -5.80
CA ASP A 182 -4.61 -21.26 -6.97
C ASP A 182 -3.81 -19.95 -6.86
N THR A 183 -4.19 -19.03 -5.97
CA THR A 183 -3.57 -17.71 -5.82
C THR A 183 -3.26 -17.41 -4.36
N TRP A 184 -2.03 -16.98 -4.07
CA TRP A 184 -1.60 -16.55 -2.74
C TRP A 184 -1.23 -15.06 -2.72
N VAL A 185 -1.52 -14.37 -1.61
CA VAL A 185 -1.15 -12.96 -1.39
C VAL A 185 -0.33 -12.87 -0.12
N ILE A 186 0.88 -12.32 -0.22
CA ILE A 186 1.84 -12.20 0.87
C ILE A 186 2.14 -10.72 1.09
N THR A 187 1.79 -10.20 2.26
CA THR A 187 1.97 -8.78 2.61
C THR A 187 2.93 -8.58 3.78
N ASN A 188 3.22 -9.65 4.55
CA ASN A 188 4.16 -9.59 5.66
C ASN A 188 5.45 -10.35 5.35
N GLY A 189 6.50 -9.60 4.98
CA GLY A 189 7.80 -10.19 4.64
C GLY A 189 8.53 -10.90 5.79
N MET A 190 8.09 -10.78 7.05
CA MET A 190 8.70 -11.52 8.16
C MET A 190 8.49 -13.04 8.06
N ASN A 191 7.50 -13.46 7.27
CA ASN A 191 7.08 -14.85 7.14
C ASN A 191 7.75 -15.58 5.97
N PHE A 192 8.74 -14.99 5.28
CA PHE A 192 9.43 -15.63 4.15
C PHE A 192 10.13 -16.96 4.49
N PRO A 193 10.76 -17.16 5.66
CA PRO A 193 11.30 -18.47 6.02
C PRO A 193 10.23 -19.57 6.03
N ALA A 194 9.05 -19.26 6.57
CA ALA A 194 7.91 -20.18 6.57
C ALA A 194 7.39 -20.43 5.15
N LEU A 195 7.25 -19.37 4.36
CA LEU A 195 6.83 -19.48 2.96
C LEU A 195 7.78 -20.36 2.15
N ASN A 196 9.10 -20.21 2.33
CA ASN A 196 10.10 -21.05 1.68
C ASN A 196 9.98 -22.52 2.09
N GLY A 197 9.62 -22.79 3.35
CA GLY A 197 9.33 -24.15 3.81
C GLY A 197 8.16 -24.78 3.06
N ILE A 198 7.10 -24.01 2.83
CA ILE A 198 5.91 -24.46 2.11
C ILE A 198 6.16 -24.54 0.60
N LEU A 199 6.84 -23.56 0.02
CA LEU A 199 7.11 -23.50 -1.42
C LEU A 199 7.86 -24.75 -1.90
N LYS A 200 8.66 -25.39 -1.05
CA LYS A 200 9.33 -26.66 -1.35
C LYS A 200 8.34 -27.79 -1.68
N SER A 201 7.22 -27.89 -0.98
CA SER A 201 6.23 -28.97 -1.11
C SER A 201 4.99 -28.59 -1.93
N ALA A 202 4.55 -27.34 -1.87
CA ALA A 202 3.37 -26.85 -2.59
C ALA A 202 3.60 -25.44 -3.14
N HIS A 203 2.88 -25.08 -4.21
CA HIS A 203 2.96 -23.75 -4.79
C HIS A 203 1.65 -23.40 -5.48
N PRO A 204 1.27 -22.11 -5.49
CA PRO A 204 0.10 -21.65 -6.21
C PRO A 204 0.41 -21.54 -7.71
N LYS A 205 -0.64 -21.34 -8.51
CA LYS A 205 -0.47 -20.90 -9.91
C LYS A 205 0.01 -19.46 -9.97
N GLN A 206 -0.54 -18.60 -9.10
CA GLN A 206 -0.21 -17.18 -9.03
C GLN A 206 0.14 -16.74 -7.60
N MET A 207 1.07 -15.80 -7.47
CA MET A 207 1.42 -15.19 -6.20
C MET A 207 1.52 -13.67 -6.30
N SER A 208 1.02 -12.95 -5.30
CA SER A 208 1.21 -11.50 -5.18
C SER A 208 2.02 -11.21 -3.92
N ILE A 209 3.13 -10.47 -4.05
CA ILE A 209 4.00 -10.11 -2.94
C ILE A 209 4.03 -8.60 -2.79
N VAL A 210 3.59 -8.12 -1.64
CA VAL A 210 3.52 -6.70 -1.28
C VAL A 210 4.47 -6.42 -0.13
N ILE A 211 5.40 -5.49 -0.34
CA ILE A 211 6.40 -5.09 0.64
C ILE A 211 6.40 -3.57 0.76
N ASP A 212 5.95 -3.09 1.93
CA ASP A 212 5.81 -1.66 2.25
C ASP A 212 7.05 -1.06 2.94
N SER A 213 8.01 -1.89 3.35
CA SER A 213 9.28 -1.44 3.96
C SER A 213 10.49 -1.82 3.10
N ASP A 214 11.72 -1.61 3.58
CA ASP A 214 12.92 -1.96 2.82
C ASP A 214 12.98 -3.49 2.58
N PRO A 215 12.99 -3.97 1.33
CA PRO A 215 13.06 -5.40 1.03
C PRO A 215 14.30 -6.10 1.61
N LEU A 216 15.40 -5.37 1.84
CA LEU A 216 16.61 -5.90 2.48
C LEU A 216 16.45 -6.18 3.98
N SER A 217 15.40 -5.64 4.61
CA SER A 217 15.10 -5.88 6.02
C SER A 217 14.48 -7.26 6.26
N TYR A 218 14.04 -7.94 5.21
CA TYR A 218 13.37 -9.23 5.33
C TYR A 218 14.34 -10.39 5.07
N PRO A 219 14.58 -11.24 6.08
CA PRO A 219 15.32 -12.48 5.89
C PRO A 219 14.67 -13.31 4.78
N ASP A 220 15.49 -14.03 4.01
CA ASP A 220 15.03 -14.96 2.99
C ASP A 220 14.18 -14.37 1.84
N PHE A 221 14.00 -13.05 1.75
CA PHE A 221 13.27 -12.46 0.63
C PHE A 221 13.91 -12.81 -0.72
N LYS A 222 15.24 -12.67 -0.82
CA LYS A 222 16.02 -13.03 -2.01
C LYS A 222 15.83 -14.50 -2.41
N SER A 223 15.97 -15.40 -1.46
CA SER A 223 15.85 -16.85 -1.71
C SER A 223 14.42 -17.22 -2.10
N THR A 224 13.43 -16.53 -1.54
CA THR A 224 12.02 -16.68 -1.90
C THR A 224 11.76 -16.30 -3.36
N ILE A 225 12.21 -15.10 -3.79
CA ILE A 225 12.02 -14.65 -5.19
C ILE A 225 12.73 -15.60 -6.18
N LEU A 226 13.91 -16.11 -5.84
CA LEU A 226 14.60 -17.11 -6.64
C LEU A 226 13.78 -18.41 -6.73
N MET A 227 13.26 -18.92 -5.60
CA MET A 227 12.46 -20.14 -5.59
C MET A 227 11.16 -20.01 -6.39
N ILE A 228 10.50 -18.86 -6.31
CA ILE A 228 9.30 -18.54 -7.12
C ILE A 228 9.64 -18.60 -8.61
N THR A 229 10.78 -18.00 -8.99
CA THR A 229 11.27 -18.00 -10.37
C THR A 229 11.59 -19.42 -10.85
N GLU A 230 12.32 -20.21 -10.05
CA GLU A 230 12.68 -21.60 -10.36
C GLU A 230 11.46 -22.50 -10.53
N LYS A 231 10.44 -22.31 -9.69
CA LYS A 231 9.16 -23.03 -9.76
C LYS A 231 8.24 -22.53 -10.85
N LYS A 232 8.61 -21.46 -11.57
CA LYS A 232 7.83 -20.87 -12.67
C LYS A 232 6.41 -20.48 -12.23
N ILE A 233 6.27 -19.99 -11.01
CA ILE A 233 5.03 -19.42 -10.48
C ILE A 233 4.83 -18.05 -11.16
N GLU A 234 3.61 -17.75 -11.64
CA GLU A 234 3.29 -16.40 -12.11
C GLU A 234 3.20 -15.47 -10.90
N PHE A 235 3.85 -14.32 -10.93
CA PHE A 235 3.81 -13.46 -9.74
C PHE A 235 3.78 -11.96 -10.02
N GLU A 236 3.37 -11.25 -8.99
CA GLU A 236 3.31 -9.80 -8.91
C GLU A 236 4.17 -9.33 -7.76
N LEU A 237 4.93 -8.26 -7.99
CA LEU A 237 5.87 -7.75 -7.01
C LEU A 237 5.68 -6.26 -6.78
N PHE A 238 5.27 -5.92 -5.57
CA PHE A 238 4.98 -4.54 -5.15
C PHE A 238 5.96 -4.09 -4.06
N LEU A 239 6.98 -3.31 -4.44
CA LEU A 239 8.00 -2.77 -3.54
C LEU A 239 7.73 -1.28 -3.30
N ASN A 240 6.69 -1.00 -2.52
CA ASN A 240 6.10 0.34 -2.39
C ASN A 240 7.06 1.35 -1.75
N SER A 241 7.91 0.91 -0.82
CA SER A 241 8.92 1.75 -0.16
C SER A 241 9.96 2.30 -1.13
N GLN A 242 10.38 1.48 -2.09
CA GLN A 242 11.36 1.84 -3.11
C GLN A 242 10.74 2.69 -4.23
N TYR A 243 9.45 2.46 -4.56
CA TYR A 243 8.72 3.29 -5.52
C TYR A 243 8.41 4.70 -4.98
N SER A 244 8.10 4.84 -3.69
CA SER A 244 7.70 6.12 -3.07
C SER A 244 8.86 7.00 -2.62
N ASP A 245 10.10 6.66 -2.97
CA ASP A 245 11.35 7.32 -2.53
C ASP A 245 11.53 7.41 -1.00
N GLN A 246 10.73 6.67 -0.22
CA GLN A 246 10.84 6.61 1.25
C GLN A 246 12.09 5.85 1.70
N VAL A 247 12.53 4.88 0.90
CA VAL A 247 13.72 4.07 1.14
C VAL A 247 14.70 4.26 -0.01
N LYS A 248 15.94 4.63 0.32
CA LYS A 248 17.04 4.69 -0.66
C LYS A 248 17.41 3.28 -1.10
N GLY A 249 17.42 3.05 -2.41
CA GLY A 249 17.87 1.78 -2.98
C GLY A 249 17.16 1.48 -4.30
N THR A 250 17.59 0.41 -4.95
CA THR A 250 16.99 -0.08 -6.19
C THR A 250 16.40 -1.47 -5.98
N SER A 251 15.49 -1.83 -6.86
CA SER A 251 14.82 -3.12 -6.90
C SER A 251 15.48 -4.09 -7.89
N ASP A 252 16.60 -3.70 -8.51
CA ASP A 252 17.27 -4.43 -9.59
C ASP A 252 17.56 -5.90 -9.24
N ALA A 253 17.92 -6.17 -7.98
CA ALA A 253 18.23 -7.50 -7.49
C ALA A 253 17.04 -8.47 -7.47
N TRP A 254 15.82 -7.95 -7.56
CA TRP A 254 14.57 -8.70 -7.47
C TRP A 254 13.93 -8.94 -8.84
N VAL A 255 14.51 -8.39 -9.90
CA VAL A 255 14.03 -8.53 -11.27
C VAL A 255 14.85 -9.57 -12.02
N ASN A 256 14.17 -10.56 -12.58
CA ASN A 256 14.80 -11.62 -13.36
C ASN A 256 14.09 -11.80 -14.71
N LYS A 257 14.88 -11.80 -15.79
CA LYS A 257 14.38 -11.91 -17.18
C LYS A 257 13.67 -13.23 -17.46
N ASP A 258 14.03 -14.29 -16.76
CA ASP A 258 13.52 -15.65 -16.95
C ASP A 258 12.29 -15.91 -16.06
N SER A 259 11.89 -14.92 -15.26
CA SER A 259 10.73 -15.01 -14.37
C SER A 259 9.40 -14.82 -15.11
N ARG A 260 8.32 -15.29 -14.50
CA ARG A 260 6.93 -15.07 -14.96
C ARG A 260 6.27 -13.92 -14.20
N MET A 261 7.02 -12.83 -14.01
CA MET A 261 6.50 -11.64 -13.35
C MET A 261 5.52 -10.91 -14.28
N GLY A 262 4.27 -10.75 -13.84
CA GLY A 262 3.20 -10.08 -14.59
C GLY A 262 3.07 -8.59 -14.25
N HIS A 263 3.28 -8.24 -12.97
CA HIS A 263 3.15 -6.88 -12.47
C HIS A 263 4.36 -6.52 -11.60
N PHE A 264 4.91 -5.33 -11.80
CA PHE A 264 6.03 -4.82 -11.01
C PHE A 264 5.80 -3.38 -10.56
N ILE A 265 5.99 -3.12 -9.26
CA ILE A 265 6.09 -1.78 -8.67
C ILE A 265 7.42 -1.67 -7.91
N GLY A 266 8.23 -0.65 -8.19
CA GLY A 266 9.49 -0.43 -7.49
C GLY A 266 10.35 0.69 -8.07
N ARG A 267 11.66 0.67 -7.82
CA ARG A 267 12.64 1.61 -8.40
C ARG A 267 13.69 0.83 -9.17
N LEU A 268 13.92 1.15 -10.43
CA LEU A 268 14.89 0.42 -11.26
C LEU A 268 15.96 1.35 -11.81
N GLU A 269 17.17 0.82 -11.84
CA GLU A 269 18.28 1.36 -12.62
C GLU A 269 18.44 0.57 -13.94
N GLU A 270 19.45 0.93 -14.72
CA GLU A 270 19.71 0.35 -16.04
C GLU A 270 19.85 -1.19 -16.01
N VAL A 271 20.43 -1.75 -14.94
CA VAL A 271 20.61 -3.19 -14.78
C VAL A 271 19.25 -3.87 -14.58
N GLY A 272 18.42 -3.35 -13.68
CA GLY A 272 17.06 -3.83 -13.43
C GLY A 272 16.18 -3.77 -14.66
N LEU A 273 16.22 -2.65 -15.40
CA LEU A 273 15.48 -2.49 -16.66
C LEU A 273 15.88 -3.55 -17.70
N SER A 274 17.17 -3.85 -17.81
CA SER A 274 17.67 -4.85 -18.74
C SER A 274 17.15 -6.25 -18.42
N ASN A 275 16.86 -6.52 -17.14
CA ASN A 275 16.35 -7.80 -16.64
C ASN A 275 14.83 -7.91 -16.62
N LEU A 276 14.07 -6.90 -17.06
CA LEU A 276 12.60 -7.02 -17.11
C LEU A 276 12.17 -8.20 -18.01
N PRO A 277 11.26 -9.07 -17.54
CA PRO A 277 10.76 -10.21 -18.31
C PRO A 277 9.82 -9.75 -19.43
N SER A 278 9.82 -10.47 -20.55
CA SER A 278 9.01 -10.12 -21.74
C SER A 278 7.50 -10.34 -21.55
N GLY A 279 7.11 -11.16 -20.57
CA GLY A 279 5.71 -11.43 -20.21
C GLY A 279 5.07 -10.35 -19.31
N LEU A 280 5.82 -9.30 -18.95
CA LEU A 280 5.33 -8.24 -18.06
C LEU A 280 4.16 -7.49 -18.68
N LYS A 281 3.06 -7.35 -17.93
CA LYS A 281 1.82 -6.66 -18.33
C LYS A 281 1.72 -5.28 -17.73
N SER A 282 2.24 -5.08 -16.51
CA SER A 282 2.24 -3.78 -15.83
C SER A 282 3.59 -3.45 -15.22
N LEU A 283 4.00 -2.19 -15.40
CA LEU A 283 5.26 -1.66 -14.89
C LEU A 283 5.01 -0.29 -14.26
N HIS A 284 5.14 -0.18 -12.94
CA HIS A 284 5.17 1.09 -12.22
C HIS A 284 6.56 1.30 -11.63
N ILE A 285 7.30 2.28 -12.11
CA ILE A 285 8.69 2.48 -11.70
C ILE A 285 9.00 3.92 -11.33
N ALA A 286 9.71 4.09 -10.23
CA ALA A 286 10.47 5.29 -9.94
C ALA A 286 11.81 5.23 -10.68
N ILE A 287 12.14 6.30 -11.39
CA ILE A 287 13.37 6.42 -12.18
C ILE A 287 13.92 7.84 -12.15
N ASP A 288 15.24 7.95 -12.34
CA ASP A 288 15.89 9.22 -12.61
C ASP A 288 15.87 9.55 -14.11
N VAL A 289 15.93 10.84 -14.42
CA VAL A 289 15.94 11.35 -15.80
C VAL A 289 17.06 10.73 -16.65
N SER A 290 18.22 10.44 -16.06
CA SER A 290 19.36 9.82 -16.74
C SER A 290 19.05 8.43 -17.31
N ILE A 291 18.08 7.72 -16.75
CA ILE A 291 17.74 6.34 -17.10
C ILE A 291 16.62 6.27 -18.17
N LEU A 292 15.92 7.38 -18.45
CA LEU A 292 14.81 7.43 -19.42
C LEU A 292 15.20 6.90 -20.81
N GLN A 293 16.41 7.19 -21.28
CA GLN A 293 16.88 6.71 -22.59
C GLN A 293 17.00 5.17 -22.62
N CYS A 294 17.44 4.57 -21.51
CA CYS A 294 17.51 3.12 -21.36
C CYS A 294 16.11 2.50 -21.31
N LEU A 295 15.20 3.12 -20.54
CA LEU A 295 13.80 2.71 -20.48
C LEU A 295 13.16 2.70 -21.87
N CYS A 296 13.31 3.77 -22.67
CA CYS A 296 12.71 3.83 -24.02
C CYS A 296 13.16 2.67 -24.92
N LYS A 297 14.44 2.28 -24.86
CA LYS A 297 14.95 1.12 -25.60
C LYS A 297 14.25 -0.16 -25.14
N LYS A 298 14.08 -0.33 -23.83
CA LYS A 298 13.49 -1.53 -23.25
C LYS A 298 11.99 -1.63 -23.50
N LEU A 299 11.25 -0.53 -23.43
CA LEU A 299 9.78 -0.50 -23.63
C LEU A 299 9.39 -1.10 -24.99
N SER A 300 10.16 -0.83 -26.05
CA SER A 300 9.90 -1.40 -27.38
C SER A 300 9.96 -2.94 -27.43
N ALA A 301 10.67 -3.57 -26.50
CA ALA A 301 10.77 -5.02 -26.39
C ALA A 301 9.68 -5.64 -25.49
N LEU A 302 8.99 -4.84 -24.68
CA LEU A 302 7.95 -5.28 -23.76
C LEU A 302 6.57 -5.24 -24.44
N THR A 303 6.40 -6.10 -25.45
CA THR A 303 5.19 -6.11 -26.32
C THR A 303 3.88 -6.46 -25.60
N ASN A 304 3.96 -7.08 -24.42
CA ASN A 304 2.79 -7.41 -23.59
C ASN A 304 2.45 -6.32 -22.56
N LEU A 305 3.25 -5.24 -22.50
CA LEU A 305 3.09 -4.19 -21.49
C LEU A 305 1.87 -3.33 -21.83
N ASP A 306 0.84 -3.45 -21.02
CA ASP A 306 -0.42 -2.73 -21.17
C ASP A 306 -0.54 -1.53 -20.23
N ILE A 307 0.20 -1.53 -19.13
CA ILE A 307 0.17 -0.44 -18.13
C ILE A 307 1.60 0.03 -17.83
N LEU A 308 1.84 1.33 -17.98
CA LEU A 308 3.09 1.99 -17.64
C LEU A 308 2.84 3.17 -16.68
N GLY A 309 3.30 3.03 -15.45
CA GLY A 309 3.41 4.10 -14.48
C GLY A 309 4.86 4.55 -14.32
N LEU A 310 5.13 5.85 -14.50
CA LEU A 310 6.45 6.43 -14.30
C LEU A 310 6.41 7.46 -13.21
N GLN A 311 7.24 7.30 -12.18
CA GLN A 311 7.59 8.37 -11.25
C GLN A 311 8.98 8.89 -11.61
N ILE A 312 9.06 10.17 -11.97
CA ILE A 312 10.27 10.82 -12.46
C ILE A 312 10.65 11.93 -11.50
N SER A 313 11.81 11.78 -10.87
CA SER A 313 12.41 12.85 -10.05
C SER A 313 13.04 13.88 -10.99
N LEU A 314 12.48 15.10 -11.02
CA LEU A 314 12.95 16.16 -11.92
C LEU A 314 13.91 17.10 -11.17
N SER A 315 15.07 17.37 -11.77
CA SER A 315 15.88 18.52 -11.38
C SER A 315 15.40 19.76 -12.14
N PRO A 316 15.36 20.96 -11.53
CA PRO A 316 15.06 22.21 -12.22
C PRO A 316 15.97 22.49 -13.44
N THR A 317 17.14 21.86 -13.47
CA THR A 317 18.15 22.03 -14.54
C THR A 317 17.90 21.16 -15.77
N VAL A 318 16.89 20.28 -15.75
CA VAL A 318 16.59 19.36 -16.86
C VAL A 318 16.10 20.15 -18.07
N LYS A 319 16.82 20.01 -19.19
CA LYS A 319 16.41 20.59 -20.47
C LYS A 319 15.41 19.66 -21.16
N THR A 320 14.23 20.16 -21.50
CA THR A 320 13.20 19.36 -22.16
C THR A 320 13.69 18.70 -23.45
N SER A 321 14.55 19.37 -24.21
CA SER A 321 15.12 18.86 -25.47
C SER A 321 16.01 17.62 -25.30
N THR A 322 16.46 17.30 -24.08
CA THR A 322 17.28 16.11 -23.81
C THR A 322 16.44 14.90 -23.40
N LEU A 323 15.14 15.07 -23.20
CA LEU A 323 14.26 13.96 -22.83
C LEU A 323 13.85 13.16 -24.06
N PRO A 324 13.90 11.82 -24.01
CA PRO A 324 13.39 11.00 -25.10
C PRO A 324 11.86 11.00 -25.10
N LYS A 325 11.28 10.74 -26.28
CA LYS A 325 9.88 10.31 -26.34
C LYS A 325 9.77 8.87 -25.86
N LEU A 326 8.74 8.56 -25.09
CA LEU A 326 8.52 7.18 -24.64
C LEU A 326 8.10 6.30 -25.82
N CYS A 327 8.75 5.15 -25.97
CA CYS A 327 8.42 4.13 -26.97
C CYS A 327 7.43 3.13 -26.37
N TYR A 328 6.22 3.58 -26.09
CA TYR A 328 5.19 2.80 -25.39
C TYR A 328 3.85 2.88 -26.12
N SER A 329 3.24 1.71 -26.36
CA SER A 329 2.01 1.55 -27.15
C SER A 329 0.86 0.90 -26.35
N GLY A 330 1.05 0.61 -25.07
CA GLY A 330 0.00 0.01 -24.22
C GLY A 330 -1.14 0.98 -23.93
N THR A 331 -2.19 0.53 -23.24
CA THR A 331 -3.41 1.32 -23.04
C THR A 331 -3.28 2.38 -21.95
N ASN A 332 -2.52 2.13 -20.89
CA ASN A 332 -2.51 3.00 -19.71
C ASN A 332 -1.15 3.64 -19.44
N LEU A 333 -1.07 4.97 -19.64
CA LEU A 333 0.13 5.75 -19.34
C LEU A 333 -0.12 6.70 -18.18
N SER A 334 0.58 6.47 -17.08
CA SER A 334 0.56 7.31 -15.89
C SER A 334 1.93 7.93 -15.67
N VAL A 335 2.00 9.26 -15.53
CA VAL A 335 3.26 9.97 -15.25
C VAL A 335 3.13 10.79 -13.98
N SER A 336 4.02 10.56 -13.02
CA SER A 336 4.20 11.30 -11.79
C SER A 336 5.51 12.06 -11.84
N LEU A 337 5.48 13.38 -11.73
CA LEU A 337 6.66 14.23 -11.64
C LEU A 337 6.87 14.64 -10.19
N VAL A 338 8.07 14.41 -9.67
CA VAL A 338 8.47 14.75 -8.30
C VAL A 338 9.53 15.84 -8.35
N ALA A 339 9.15 17.06 -8.00
CA ALA A 339 10.02 18.21 -7.87
C ALA A 339 9.29 19.37 -7.19
N PRO A 340 10.02 20.33 -6.58
CA PRO A 340 9.46 21.62 -6.17
C PRO A 340 8.99 22.40 -7.41
N ILE A 341 7.76 22.16 -7.83
CA ILE A 341 7.11 22.83 -8.96
C ILE A 341 6.32 24.00 -8.41
N SER A 342 6.73 25.23 -8.74
CA SER A 342 5.93 26.44 -8.53
C SER A 342 5.28 26.89 -9.84
N ASP A 343 4.38 27.88 -9.78
CA ASP A 343 3.61 28.38 -10.93
C ASP A 343 4.50 28.73 -12.14
N ASN A 344 5.70 29.24 -11.91
CA ASN A 344 6.63 29.65 -12.97
C ASN A 344 7.21 28.46 -13.77
N TYR A 345 7.14 27.24 -13.23
CA TYR A 345 7.67 26.02 -13.85
C TYR A 345 6.62 25.28 -14.68
N ILE A 346 5.35 25.71 -14.65
CA ILE A 346 4.25 25.06 -15.38
C ILE A 346 4.54 24.90 -16.89
N PRO A 347 5.05 25.92 -17.62
CA PRO A 347 5.37 25.74 -19.03
C PRO A 347 6.43 24.64 -19.26
N GLN A 348 7.46 24.59 -18.41
CA GLN A 348 8.49 23.55 -18.49
C GLN A 348 7.91 22.16 -18.17
N VAL A 349 7.06 22.04 -17.16
CA VAL A 349 6.40 20.79 -16.78
C VAL A 349 5.54 20.25 -17.91
N THR A 350 4.73 21.11 -18.53
CA THR A 350 3.88 20.72 -19.67
C THR A 350 4.69 20.40 -20.91
N ASP A 351 5.81 21.10 -21.17
CA ASP A 351 6.76 20.72 -22.22
C ASP A 351 7.38 19.35 -21.96
N ILE A 352 7.74 19.03 -20.70
CA ILE A 352 8.29 17.72 -20.31
C ILE A 352 7.26 16.64 -20.57
N LEU A 353 6.00 16.83 -20.15
CA LEU A 353 4.92 15.89 -20.40
C LEU A 353 4.68 15.69 -21.91
N ALA A 354 4.64 16.77 -22.68
CA ALA A 354 4.49 16.70 -24.13
C ALA A 354 5.64 15.94 -24.80
N GLN A 355 6.86 16.12 -24.32
CA GLN A 355 8.03 15.40 -24.82
C GLN A 355 8.02 13.92 -24.43
N LEU A 356 7.57 13.58 -23.22
CA LEU A 356 7.48 12.18 -22.77
C LEU A 356 6.34 11.43 -23.46
N CYS A 357 5.27 12.10 -23.86
CA CYS A 357 4.11 11.46 -24.48
C CYS A 357 4.49 10.67 -25.76
N PRO A 358 4.13 9.38 -25.87
CA PRO A 358 4.33 8.61 -27.09
C PRO A 358 3.60 9.22 -28.30
N GLN A 359 4.24 9.24 -29.47
CA GLN A 359 3.64 9.81 -30.69
C GLN A 359 2.33 9.12 -31.08
N GLU A 360 2.27 7.80 -30.87
CA GLU A 360 1.11 6.97 -31.20
C GLU A 360 -0.13 7.32 -30.38
N ARG A 361 0.06 7.89 -29.18
CA ARG A 361 -1.01 8.26 -28.24
C ARG A 361 -1.57 9.67 -28.46
N LYS A 362 -1.03 10.44 -29.42
CA LYS A 362 -1.53 11.79 -29.77
C LYS A 362 -1.74 12.73 -28.56
N GLY A 363 -0.87 12.66 -27.55
CA GLY A 363 -0.98 13.52 -26.37
C GLY A 363 -1.77 12.93 -25.19
N GLU A 364 -2.27 11.69 -25.29
CA GLU A 364 -3.15 11.10 -24.27
C GLU A 364 -2.40 10.42 -23.11
N PHE A 365 -2.75 10.82 -21.89
CA PHE A 365 -2.38 10.18 -20.63
C PHE A 365 -3.60 9.59 -19.94
N THR A 366 -3.42 8.50 -19.21
CA THR A 366 -4.43 8.01 -18.26
C THR A 366 -4.46 8.91 -17.04
N SER A 367 -3.30 9.15 -16.42
CA SER A 367 -3.21 10.01 -15.26
C SER A 367 -1.91 10.82 -15.22
N ILE A 368 -2.00 12.05 -14.71
CA ILE A 368 -0.84 12.89 -14.43
C ILE A 368 -0.79 13.18 -12.93
N CYS A 369 0.39 13.06 -12.33
CA CYS A 369 0.60 13.29 -10.92
C CYS A 369 1.74 14.30 -10.73
N LEU A 370 1.52 15.35 -9.95
CA LEU A 370 2.56 16.33 -9.59
C LEU A 370 2.72 16.31 -8.08
N ARG A 371 3.92 15.99 -7.61
CA ARG A 371 4.26 15.86 -6.19
C ARG A 371 5.23 16.94 -5.75
N GLU A 372 5.19 17.27 -4.47
CA GLU A 372 6.05 18.28 -3.84
C GLU A 372 5.88 19.68 -4.44
N THR A 373 4.67 20.02 -4.84
CA THR A 373 4.42 21.28 -5.55
C THR A 373 4.15 22.46 -4.60
N GLU A 374 4.44 23.65 -5.08
CA GLU A 374 4.03 24.94 -4.50
C GLU A 374 3.04 25.64 -5.46
N ILE A 375 2.34 24.86 -6.29
CA ILE A 375 1.41 25.38 -7.29
C ILE A 375 0.20 26.00 -6.59
N THR A 376 -0.08 27.25 -6.90
CA THR A 376 -1.24 27.98 -6.39
C THR A 376 -2.50 27.67 -7.20
N SER A 377 -3.67 28.15 -6.76
CA SER A 377 -4.91 28.05 -7.54
C SER A 377 -4.79 28.67 -8.94
N THR A 378 -4.11 29.81 -9.06
CA THR A 378 -3.80 30.46 -10.35
C THR A 378 -2.87 29.57 -11.19
N GLY A 379 -1.85 28.99 -10.57
CA GLY A 379 -0.99 28.01 -11.19
C GLY A 379 -1.75 26.80 -11.72
N MET A 380 -2.66 26.21 -10.95
CA MET A 380 -3.46 25.07 -11.42
C MET A 380 -4.31 25.44 -12.63
N HIS A 381 -4.91 26.64 -12.65
CA HIS A 381 -5.63 27.13 -13.82
C HIS A 381 -4.73 27.29 -15.05
N SER A 382 -3.49 27.76 -14.86
CA SER A 382 -2.47 27.88 -15.91
C SER A 382 -2.01 26.49 -16.39
N LEU A 383 -1.85 25.53 -15.49
CA LEU A 383 -1.51 24.15 -15.82
C LEU A 383 -2.54 23.54 -16.77
N LEU A 384 -3.83 23.66 -16.45
CA LEU A 384 -4.89 23.12 -17.30
C LEU A 384 -4.93 23.80 -18.68
N GLU A 385 -4.70 25.12 -18.74
CA GLU A 385 -4.58 25.84 -20.02
C GLU A 385 -3.38 25.36 -20.84
N ASN A 386 -2.20 25.24 -20.22
CA ASN A 386 -1.00 24.79 -20.91
C ASN A 386 -1.13 23.33 -21.39
N LEU A 387 -1.75 22.45 -20.62
CA LEU A 387 -2.04 21.08 -21.07
C LEU A 387 -2.92 21.08 -22.32
N ASN A 388 -4.00 21.88 -22.30
CA ASN A 388 -4.90 22.04 -23.45
C ASN A 388 -4.19 22.64 -24.68
N ASP A 389 -3.40 23.70 -24.48
CA ASP A 389 -2.66 24.38 -25.56
C ASP A 389 -1.63 23.45 -26.23
N LYS A 390 -1.05 22.54 -25.44
CA LYS A 390 -0.12 21.50 -25.92
C LYS A 390 -0.84 20.26 -26.49
N GLN A 391 -2.17 20.27 -26.54
CA GLN A 391 -3.01 19.16 -27.00
C GLN A 391 -2.76 17.87 -26.20
N LEU A 392 -2.52 18.01 -24.89
CA LEU A 392 -2.41 16.88 -23.99
C LEU A 392 -3.77 16.62 -23.35
N SER A 393 -4.21 15.35 -23.35
CA SER A 393 -5.44 14.92 -22.70
C SER A 393 -5.15 13.98 -21.53
N VAL A 394 -6.03 13.99 -20.53
CA VAL A 394 -5.93 13.13 -19.35
C VAL A 394 -7.29 12.49 -19.13
N SER A 395 -7.40 11.17 -19.30
CA SER A 395 -8.70 10.49 -19.30
C SER A 395 -9.25 10.16 -17.91
N ASP A 396 -8.40 9.78 -16.96
CA ASP A 396 -8.82 9.43 -15.60
C ASP A 396 -8.65 10.60 -14.63
N SER A 397 -7.39 10.96 -14.32
CA SER A 397 -7.15 11.90 -13.23
C SER A 397 -5.86 12.72 -13.31
N ILE A 398 -5.95 13.97 -12.83
CA ILE A 398 -4.81 14.83 -12.54
C ILE A 398 -4.72 14.94 -11.01
N ARG A 399 -3.59 14.54 -10.43
CA ARG A 399 -3.40 14.49 -8.97
C ARG A 399 -2.27 15.45 -8.59
N ILE A 400 -2.52 16.39 -7.69
CA ILE A 400 -1.55 17.42 -7.32
C ILE A 400 -1.42 17.44 -5.80
N TRP A 401 -0.19 17.24 -5.30
CA TRP A 401 0.17 17.47 -3.91
C TRP A 401 0.82 18.83 -3.80
N THR A 402 0.13 19.77 -3.16
CA THR A 402 0.57 21.16 -3.03
C THR A 402 0.75 21.55 -1.56
N ALA A 403 1.73 22.39 -1.28
CA ALA A 403 1.89 23.03 0.03
C ALA A 403 0.87 24.17 0.25
N GLU A 404 0.20 24.66 -0.81
CA GLU A 404 -0.83 25.69 -0.68
C GLU A 404 -2.11 25.13 -0.04
N ASP A 405 -2.72 25.90 0.86
CA ASP A 405 -4.04 25.58 1.40
C ASP A 405 -5.13 26.16 0.49
N MET A 406 -5.80 25.29 -0.26
CA MET A 406 -6.87 25.69 -1.17
C MET A 406 -8.25 25.56 -0.53
N SER A 407 -9.04 26.63 -0.63
CA SER A 407 -10.45 26.58 -0.28
C SER A 407 -11.22 25.59 -1.16
N PHE A 408 -12.32 25.05 -0.61
CA PHE A 408 -13.23 24.17 -1.35
C PHE A 408 -13.73 24.80 -2.67
N GLN A 409 -14.00 26.11 -2.66
CA GLN A 409 -14.47 26.83 -3.84
C GLN A 409 -13.41 26.84 -4.95
N GLN A 410 -12.14 27.11 -4.61
CA GLN A 410 -11.04 27.06 -5.59
C GLN A 410 -10.91 25.65 -6.19
N LYS A 411 -10.97 24.59 -5.38
CA LYS A 411 -10.91 23.19 -5.85
C LYS A 411 -12.07 22.86 -6.81
N CYS A 412 -13.27 23.38 -6.53
CA CYS A 412 -14.43 23.22 -7.40
C CYS A 412 -14.27 23.96 -8.73
N ASP A 413 -13.73 25.18 -8.70
CA ASP A 413 -13.53 26.00 -9.91
C ASP A 413 -12.44 25.39 -10.81
N ILE A 414 -11.39 24.83 -10.23
CA ILE A 414 -10.36 24.06 -10.96
C ILE A 414 -10.97 22.83 -11.63
N ASN A 415 -11.77 22.03 -10.91
CA ASN A 415 -12.46 20.87 -11.49
C ASN A 415 -13.46 21.26 -12.59
N ARG A 416 -14.16 22.39 -12.46
CA ARG A 416 -15.05 22.91 -13.50
C ARG A 416 -14.27 23.25 -14.78
N LYS A 417 -13.11 23.87 -14.64
CA LYS A 417 -12.22 24.18 -15.76
C LYS A 417 -11.64 22.92 -16.40
N ALA A 418 -11.23 21.93 -15.61
CA ALA A 418 -10.75 20.65 -16.12
C ALA A 418 -11.83 19.95 -16.97
N LYS A 419 -13.07 19.91 -16.48
CA LYS A 419 -14.21 19.40 -17.24
C LYS A 419 -14.47 20.17 -18.54
N HIS A 420 -14.23 21.49 -18.55
CA HIS A 420 -14.37 22.29 -19.77
C HIS A 420 -13.38 21.88 -20.86
N PHE A 421 -12.17 21.44 -20.48
CA PHE A 421 -11.15 20.92 -21.39
C PHE A 421 -11.25 19.40 -21.60
N ASP A 422 -12.34 18.76 -21.14
CA ASP A 422 -12.53 17.30 -21.20
C ASP A 422 -11.38 16.51 -20.52
N PHE A 423 -10.81 17.07 -19.47
CA PHE A 423 -9.91 16.33 -18.60
C PHE A 423 -10.69 15.56 -17.55
N GLY A 424 -10.11 14.43 -17.14
CA GLY A 424 -10.51 13.66 -15.98
C GLY A 424 -10.50 14.49 -14.68
N ARG A 425 -10.81 13.83 -13.57
CA ARG A 425 -10.98 14.52 -12.29
C ARG A 425 -9.66 15.11 -11.79
N VAL A 426 -9.72 16.31 -11.20
CA VAL A 426 -8.57 16.94 -10.55
C VAL A 426 -8.65 16.71 -9.05
N TYR A 427 -7.70 15.96 -8.51
CA TYR A 427 -7.54 15.72 -7.08
C TYR A 427 -6.41 16.59 -6.52
N ILE A 428 -6.74 17.39 -5.50
CA ILE A 428 -5.81 18.34 -4.88
C ILE A 428 -5.63 17.92 -3.42
N TYR A 429 -4.38 17.63 -3.05
CA TYR A 429 -3.99 17.20 -1.71
C TYR A 429 -3.14 18.30 -1.06
N ASP A 430 -3.66 18.95 -0.02
CA ASP A 430 -2.92 20.00 0.68
C ASP A 430 -2.01 19.35 1.75
N ILE A 431 -0.70 19.51 1.59
CA ILE A 431 0.30 18.89 2.46
C ILE A 431 0.22 19.47 3.88
N LEU A 432 -0.01 20.78 4.00
CA LEU A 432 -0.07 21.47 5.29
C LEU A 432 -1.31 21.12 6.09
N SER A 433 -2.48 20.95 5.47
CA SER A 433 -3.69 20.49 6.18
C SER A 433 -3.54 19.03 6.64
N THR A 434 -2.81 18.23 5.87
CA THR A 434 -2.47 16.84 6.22
C THR A 434 -1.51 16.78 7.43
N ILE A 435 -0.54 17.69 7.52
CA ILE A 435 0.40 17.78 8.67
C ILE A 435 -0.25 18.44 9.89
N ALA A 436 -1.04 19.50 9.71
CA ALA A 436 -1.69 20.22 10.81
C ALA A 436 -2.78 19.39 11.53
N THR A 437 -3.30 18.36 10.85
CA THR A 437 -4.21 17.36 11.42
C THR A 437 -3.49 16.17 12.06
N MET A 438 -2.15 16.11 12.00
CA MET A 438 -1.38 15.18 12.83
C MET A 438 -1.40 15.66 14.30
N PRO A 439 -1.59 14.75 15.28
CA PRO A 439 -1.65 15.13 16.69
C PRO A 439 -0.42 15.94 17.13
N LYS A 440 -0.63 17.14 17.67
CA LYS A 440 0.39 18.09 18.17
C LYS A 440 1.26 17.59 19.34
N GLN A 441 1.31 16.30 19.62
CA GLN A 441 2.09 15.76 20.76
C GLN A 441 3.61 15.68 20.50
N ILE A 442 4.09 15.93 19.28
CA ILE A 442 5.52 15.78 18.93
C ILE A 442 6.37 17.03 19.25
N MET A 443 5.78 18.20 19.54
CA MET A 443 6.57 19.44 19.75
C MET A 443 6.88 19.79 21.21
N LYS A 444 6.75 18.87 22.18
CA LYS A 444 7.00 19.17 23.60
C LYS A 444 8.05 18.32 24.32
N GLN A 445 8.88 17.55 23.62
CA GLN A 445 9.87 16.67 24.28
C GLN A 445 11.36 16.97 24.02
N GLU A 446 11.73 18.16 23.52
CA GLU A 446 13.14 18.55 23.41
C GLU A 446 13.51 19.86 24.13
N THR A 447 12.72 20.29 25.12
CA THR A 447 13.13 21.40 25.99
C THR A 447 12.86 21.10 27.46
N SER A 448 13.49 20.05 27.99
CA SER A 448 13.64 19.87 29.43
C SER A 448 14.72 18.84 29.75
N GLN A 449 15.98 19.19 29.54
CA GLN A 449 17.14 18.69 30.33
C GLN A 449 18.42 19.25 29.73
N ASP A 450 18.80 20.46 30.16
CA ASP A 450 20.20 20.79 30.48
C ASP A 450 20.22 22.20 31.03
N THR A 451 19.96 22.31 32.33
CA THR A 451 20.37 23.44 33.16
C THR A 451 20.20 23.04 34.63
N THR A 452 21.19 22.31 35.13
CA THR A 452 21.59 22.39 36.54
C THR A 452 23.08 22.04 36.61
N GLU A 453 23.92 23.08 36.50
CA GLU A 453 24.88 23.50 37.53
C GLU A 453 24.92 22.59 38.78
N ASN A 454 26.05 22.21 39.39
CA ASN A 454 27.40 22.77 39.47
C ASN A 454 28.33 21.70 40.13
N LEU A 455 29.65 21.89 40.00
CA LEU A 455 30.74 21.32 40.83
C LEU A 455 31.14 19.86 40.63
#